data_AF-A0A522UP56-F1
#
_entry.id   AF-A0A522UP56-F1
#
_cell.length_a   1.000
_cell.length_b   1.000
_cell.length_c   1.000
_cell.angle_alpha   90.00
_cell.angle_beta   90.00
_cell.angle_gamma   90.00
#
_symmetry.space_group_name_H-M   'P 1'
#
loop_
_entity.id
_entity.type
_entity.pdbx_description
1 polymer ?
#
loop_
_entity_poly.entity_id
_entity_poly.type
_entity_poly.pdbx_seq_one_letter_code
_entity_poly.pdbx_strand_id
1 'polypeptide(L)'
;MKKLIVLLIGSIMLMAGYGNAFGFGNYLSDFSIRYPAAGSISNCGLCHTNPSSPGGRNAYGTAFGNNGHNFQSIEGMDSDGDGFTNLAEITNNPPTFPGNAASKPAPVQTTCTSFTYSAFSACQSNNTQTRTVVSSLPAGCTGGSPVLTQACTFTPPVNACTSFTYSDWSACQSNNTQTRTVVGSSPAGCSGGSPALTQACSFTPPVNPPAGSTSVSVNMATGTGSATIETMTGGTNLTNVTAMTDTHGSINQHDKPHGFSFHDGLVSFKVNGVAVGGTAQVKITFPSAIPAGSKVFKVMSDGFHEYDHAAISGNTVTLTLIDGGSGDRDGVANGVIDDPVGVAAATAQDPQPAAASESGGGGCSIGPKANRATAFADSALILLPLLVITAVRTVRRRKK
;
A
#
# COMPACT_ATOMS: atom_id res chain seq x y z
N MET A 1 -36.67 -59.07 124.99
CA MET A 1 -36.28 -60.26 125.79
C MET A 1 -35.31 -61.10 124.96
N LYS A 2 -34.26 -61.68 125.57
CA LYS A 2 -33.24 -62.57 124.93
C LYS A 2 -32.35 -61.80 123.90
N LYS A 3 -31.00 -61.85 123.95
CA LYS A 3 -30.03 -62.95 123.71
C LYS A 3 -30.05 -63.42 122.23
N LEU A 4 -28.94 -63.59 121.50
CA LEU A 4 -27.49 -63.52 121.83
C LEU A 4 -26.59 -63.33 120.55
N ILE A 5 -25.36 -62.83 120.76
CA ILE A 5 -24.03 -63.08 120.10
C ILE A 5 -24.02 -64.10 118.92
N VAL A 6 -23.36 -63.87 117.76
CA VAL A 6 -21.91 -64.09 117.45
C VAL A 6 -21.41 -63.21 116.27
N LEU A 7 -20.13 -62.79 116.29
CA LEU A 7 -19.39 -62.12 115.19
C LEU A 7 -18.65 -63.14 114.31
N LEU A 8 -18.48 -62.88 113.00
CA LEU A 8 -17.19 -62.50 112.36
C LEU A 8 -17.24 -62.55 110.81
N ILE A 9 -16.29 -61.84 110.18
CA ILE A 9 -16.03 -61.72 108.73
C ILE A 9 -17.19 -61.07 107.93
N GLY A 10 -17.05 -59.85 107.37
CA GLY A 10 -15.90 -58.93 107.36
C GLY A 10 -15.49 -58.37 106.00
N SER A 11 -16.23 -58.67 104.92
CA SER A 11 -16.09 -57.99 103.61
C SER A 11 -17.47 -57.81 102.99
N ILE A 12 -18.13 -56.69 103.28
CA ILE A 12 -19.42 -56.35 102.66
C ILE A 12 -19.19 -55.93 101.20
N MET A 13 -19.82 -56.66 100.29
CA MET A 13 -19.75 -56.46 98.84
C MET A 13 -20.59 -55.24 98.41
N LEU A 14 -20.13 -54.03 98.72
CA LEU A 14 -20.87 -52.80 98.42
C LEU A 14 -19.97 -51.61 98.04
N MET A 15 -19.33 -51.72 96.86
CA MET A 15 -18.78 -50.58 96.11
C MET A 15 -19.19 -50.71 94.64
N ALA A 16 -20.43 -50.32 94.35
CA ALA A 16 -20.99 -50.21 93.00
C ALA A 16 -21.74 -48.88 92.91
N GLY A 17 -21.38 -48.04 91.94
CA GLY A 17 -21.70 -46.62 91.92
C GLY A 17 -20.62 -45.78 92.64
N TYR A 18 -20.10 -44.67 92.09
CA TYR A 18 -20.43 -43.99 90.84
C TYR A 18 -19.17 -43.66 90.05
N GLY A 19 -18.76 -44.58 89.16
CA GLY A 19 -17.91 -44.22 88.03
C GLY A 19 -18.74 -43.50 86.98
N ASN A 20 -18.76 -42.16 87.01
CA ASN A 20 -19.29 -41.37 85.91
C ASN A 20 -18.35 -41.50 84.70
N ALA A 21 -18.52 -42.59 83.96
CA ALA A 21 -17.82 -42.84 82.71
C ALA A 21 -18.34 -41.86 81.64
N PHE A 22 -17.82 -40.64 81.67
CA PHE A 22 -17.88 -39.72 80.55
C PHE A 22 -17.04 -40.29 79.40
N GLY A 23 -17.59 -41.28 78.71
CA GLY A 23 -17.12 -41.72 77.41
C GLY A 23 -17.34 -40.58 76.43
N PHE A 24 -16.39 -39.64 76.38
CA PHE A 24 -16.32 -38.64 75.32
C PHE A 24 -16.22 -39.39 74.00
N GLY A 25 -17.32 -39.42 73.25
CA GLY A 25 -17.37 -40.09 71.96
C GLY A 25 -16.34 -39.46 71.04
N ASN A 26 -15.36 -40.26 70.60
CA ASN A 26 -14.30 -39.83 69.70
C ASN A 26 -14.83 -39.70 68.26
N TYR A 27 -16.01 -39.08 68.09
CA TYR A 27 -16.73 -39.00 66.82
C TYR A 27 -15.91 -38.35 65.71
N LEU A 28 -14.99 -37.43 66.03
CA LEU A 28 -14.03 -36.88 65.03
C LEU A 28 -12.95 -37.91 64.61
N SER A 29 -12.55 -38.81 65.50
CA SER A 29 -11.70 -39.96 65.14
C SER A 29 -12.48 -40.96 64.30
N ASP A 30 -13.72 -41.29 64.68
CA ASP A 30 -14.59 -42.20 63.93
C ASP A 30 -14.90 -41.65 62.52
N PHE A 31 -15.13 -40.34 62.42
CA PHE A 31 -15.24 -39.61 61.16
C PHE A 31 -13.95 -39.68 60.33
N SER A 32 -12.79 -39.45 60.95
CA SER A 32 -11.48 -39.52 60.27
C SER A 32 -11.15 -40.93 59.77
N ILE A 33 -11.60 -41.97 60.50
CA ILE A 33 -11.47 -43.37 60.10
C ILE A 33 -12.42 -43.70 58.95
N ARG A 34 -13.67 -43.22 58.98
CA ARG A 34 -14.68 -43.47 57.94
C ARG A 34 -14.40 -42.69 56.65
N TYR A 35 -13.87 -41.47 56.76
CA TYR A 35 -13.61 -40.57 55.63
C TYR A 35 -12.17 -40.01 55.66
N PRO A 36 -11.12 -40.80 55.40
CA PRO A 36 -9.73 -40.34 55.52
C PRO A 36 -9.37 -39.13 54.63
N ALA A 37 -10.06 -38.95 53.50
CA ALA A 37 -9.90 -37.80 52.62
C ALA A 37 -10.47 -36.49 53.21
N ALA A 38 -11.39 -36.57 54.18
CA ALA A 38 -12.08 -35.44 54.79
C ALA A 38 -11.33 -34.84 56.01
N GLY A 39 -10.05 -35.19 56.20
CA GLY A 39 -9.27 -34.81 57.38
C GLY A 39 -9.19 -33.29 57.66
N SER A 40 -9.30 -32.44 56.63
CA SER A 40 -9.30 -30.98 56.78
C SER A 40 -10.58 -30.42 57.44
N ILE A 41 -11.72 -31.10 57.28
CA ILE A 41 -12.99 -30.72 57.94
C ILE A 41 -13.21 -31.47 59.26
N SER A 42 -12.34 -32.42 59.62
CA SER A 42 -12.41 -33.22 60.85
C SER A 42 -11.97 -32.43 62.10
N ASN A 43 -12.75 -31.41 62.44
CA ASN A 43 -12.57 -30.56 63.61
C ASN A 43 -13.94 -30.22 64.22
N CYS A 44 -13.97 -29.51 65.36
CA CYS A 44 -15.22 -29.18 66.06
C CYS A 44 -16.27 -28.46 65.18
N GLY A 45 -15.84 -27.71 64.16
CA GLY A 45 -16.71 -27.04 63.19
C GLY A 45 -17.55 -27.99 62.32
N LEU A 46 -17.21 -29.29 62.26
CA LEU A 46 -18.04 -30.31 61.64
C LEU A 46 -19.41 -30.43 62.31
N CYS A 47 -19.46 -30.35 63.65
CA CYS A 47 -20.67 -30.59 64.45
C CYS A 47 -21.18 -29.37 65.24
N HIS A 48 -20.38 -28.31 65.37
CA HIS A 48 -20.69 -27.12 66.17
C HIS A 48 -20.58 -25.83 65.35
N THR A 49 -21.41 -24.84 65.67
CA THR A 49 -21.37 -23.51 65.01
C THR A 49 -20.15 -22.67 65.41
N ASN A 50 -19.40 -23.08 66.43
CA ASN A 50 -18.16 -22.46 66.87
C ASN A 50 -17.07 -23.55 67.00
N PRO A 51 -16.02 -23.57 66.15
CA PRO A 51 -14.95 -24.56 66.25
C PRO A 51 -14.09 -24.46 67.53
N SER A 52 -14.14 -23.33 68.25
CA SER A 52 -13.30 -23.05 69.42
C SER A 52 -14.00 -23.28 70.77
N SER A 53 -15.27 -23.71 70.77
CA SER A 53 -16.03 -24.01 72.00
C SER A 53 -17.15 -25.01 71.70
N PRO A 54 -17.38 -26.04 72.55
CA PRO A 54 -18.42 -27.07 72.35
C PRO A 54 -19.83 -26.53 72.66
N GLY A 55 -20.20 -25.41 72.04
CA GLY A 55 -21.50 -24.76 72.15
C GLY A 55 -22.54 -25.37 71.21
N GLY A 56 -23.43 -24.53 70.70
CA GLY A 56 -24.54 -24.95 69.82
C GLY A 56 -24.09 -25.85 68.67
N ARG A 57 -24.81 -26.95 68.46
CA ARG A 57 -24.60 -27.82 67.30
C ARG A 57 -24.98 -27.07 66.03
N ASN A 58 -24.25 -27.31 64.94
CA ASN A 58 -24.67 -26.88 63.61
C ASN A 58 -25.77 -27.84 63.08
N ALA A 59 -26.18 -27.70 61.83
CA ALA A 59 -27.23 -28.54 61.26
C ALA A 59 -26.79 -30.01 61.17
N TYR A 60 -25.59 -30.28 60.66
CA TYR A 60 -24.96 -31.61 60.63
C TYR A 60 -24.92 -32.30 62.00
N GLY A 61 -24.35 -31.64 63.01
CA GLY A 61 -24.23 -32.18 64.36
C GLY A 61 -25.59 -32.43 65.02
N THR A 62 -26.62 -31.67 64.62
CA THR A 62 -28.00 -31.91 65.03
C THR A 62 -28.59 -33.13 64.33
N ALA A 63 -28.42 -33.27 63.00
CA ALA A 63 -28.82 -34.46 62.26
C ALA A 63 -28.12 -35.73 62.77
N PHE A 64 -26.80 -35.67 62.97
CA PHE A 64 -25.96 -36.75 63.52
C PHE A 64 -26.46 -37.24 64.87
N GLY A 65 -26.67 -36.33 65.83
CA GLY A 65 -27.14 -36.70 67.16
C GLY A 65 -28.59 -37.18 67.19
N ASN A 66 -29.47 -36.64 66.32
CA ASN A 66 -30.85 -37.09 66.21
C ASN A 66 -30.96 -38.49 65.59
N ASN A 67 -30.02 -38.88 64.72
CA ASN A 67 -29.95 -40.21 64.11
C ASN A 67 -28.95 -41.15 64.83
N GLY A 68 -28.84 -41.01 66.16
CA GLY A 68 -28.14 -41.97 67.02
C GLY A 68 -26.60 -41.92 66.95
N HIS A 69 -26.01 -40.82 66.48
CA HIS A 69 -24.57 -40.65 66.28
C HIS A 69 -23.95 -41.63 65.28
N ASN A 70 -24.71 -42.01 64.24
CA ASN A 70 -24.24 -42.84 63.14
C ASN A 70 -24.04 -41.99 61.87
N PHE A 71 -22.81 -41.91 61.34
CA PHE A 71 -22.56 -41.14 60.12
C PHE A 71 -23.33 -41.69 58.91
N GLN A 72 -23.51 -43.01 58.81
CA GLN A 72 -24.19 -43.65 57.68
C GLN A 72 -25.67 -43.28 57.58
N SER A 73 -26.35 -43.06 58.70
CA SER A 73 -27.77 -42.71 58.69
C SER A 73 -28.03 -41.31 58.16
N ILE A 74 -27.00 -40.45 58.10
CA ILE A 74 -27.10 -39.08 57.59
C ILE A 74 -26.37 -38.86 56.26
N GLU A 75 -25.65 -39.84 55.70
CA GLU A 75 -24.87 -39.68 54.44
C GLU A 75 -25.70 -39.13 53.27
N GLY A 76 -26.98 -39.53 53.17
CA GLY A 76 -27.92 -39.08 52.14
C GLY A 76 -28.77 -37.86 52.50
N MET A 77 -28.55 -37.22 53.66
CA MET A 77 -29.27 -36.00 54.05
C MET A 77 -28.52 -34.77 53.52
N ASP A 78 -29.26 -33.79 53.01
CA ASP A 78 -28.86 -32.38 52.98
C ASP A 78 -29.20 -31.81 54.37
N SER A 79 -28.20 -31.46 55.19
CA SER A 79 -28.46 -31.06 56.58
C SER A 79 -28.77 -29.59 56.74
N ASP A 80 -28.19 -28.71 55.92
CA ASP A 80 -28.30 -27.25 56.05
C ASP A 80 -29.15 -26.57 54.95
N GLY A 81 -29.57 -27.33 53.93
CA GLY A 81 -30.56 -26.94 52.92
C GLY A 81 -29.97 -26.30 51.67
N ASP A 82 -28.73 -26.61 51.32
CA ASP A 82 -27.97 -25.89 50.31
C ASP A 82 -27.99 -26.49 48.88
N GLY A 83 -28.51 -27.73 48.75
CA GLY A 83 -28.59 -28.52 47.53
C GLY A 83 -27.67 -29.74 47.46
N PHE A 84 -26.72 -29.92 48.38
CA PHE A 84 -25.80 -31.06 48.43
C PHE A 84 -26.12 -32.00 49.60
N THR A 85 -25.76 -33.29 49.47
CA THR A 85 -25.84 -34.23 50.59
C THR A 85 -24.54 -34.23 51.38
N ASN A 86 -24.66 -34.50 52.68
CA ASN A 86 -23.54 -34.69 53.61
C ASN A 86 -22.38 -35.50 53.00
N LEU A 87 -22.68 -36.65 52.37
CA LEU A 87 -21.64 -37.48 51.74
C LEU A 87 -21.00 -36.83 50.51
N ALA A 88 -21.76 -36.10 49.69
CA ALA A 88 -21.23 -35.42 48.50
C ALA A 88 -20.24 -34.31 48.89
N GLU A 89 -20.47 -33.65 50.04
CA GLU A 89 -19.58 -32.64 50.61
C GLU A 89 -18.34 -33.21 51.28
N ILE A 90 -18.54 -34.23 52.13
CA ILE A 90 -17.46 -34.95 52.82
C ILE A 90 -16.50 -35.60 51.82
N THR A 91 -17.00 -36.02 50.65
CA THR A 91 -16.18 -36.61 49.57
C THR A 91 -15.83 -35.64 48.44
N ASN A 92 -16.20 -34.36 48.52
CA ASN A 92 -15.74 -33.34 47.58
C ASN A 92 -14.22 -33.10 47.72
N ASN A 93 -13.60 -32.49 46.71
CA ASN A 93 -12.19 -32.11 46.74
C ASN A 93 -12.00 -30.64 46.31
N PRO A 94 -11.71 -29.70 47.24
CA PRO A 94 -11.57 -29.91 48.69
C PRO A 94 -12.93 -30.24 49.36
N PRO A 95 -12.92 -31.02 50.46
CA PRO A 95 -14.15 -31.37 51.19
C PRO A 95 -14.74 -30.14 51.88
N THR A 96 -16.07 -30.11 52.01
CA THR A 96 -16.82 -28.95 52.55
C THR A 96 -17.57 -29.31 53.82
N PHE A 97 -17.95 -28.32 54.63
CA PHE A 97 -18.58 -28.52 55.94
C PHE A 97 -20.11 -28.67 55.83
N PRO A 98 -20.68 -29.88 56.00
CA PRO A 98 -22.08 -30.18 55.69
C PRO A 98 -23.11 -29.72 56.74
N GLY A 99 -22.81 -28.63 57.43
CA GLY A 99 -23.67 -27.95 58.39
C GLY A 99 -23.51 -26.43 58.31
N ASN A 100 -23.09 -25.94 57.15
CA ASN A 100 -22.83 -24.54 56.80
C ASN A 100 -23.04 -24.33 55.27
N ALA A 101 -24.28 -24.01 54.86
CA ALA A 101 -24.73 -23.76 53.49
C ALA A 101 -23.97 -22.70 52.65
N ALA A 102 -22.98 -22.02 53.24
CA ALA A 102 -22.04 -21.11 52.57
C ALA A 102 -20.69 -21.77 52.21
N SER A 103 -20.42 -22.96 52.73
CA SER A 103 -19.22 -23.78 52.51
C SER A 103 -19.66 -25.01 51.73
N LYS A 104 -19.65 -24.95 50.39
CA LYS A 104 -20.22 -26.00 49.56
C LYS A 104 -19.49 -26.29 48.27
N PRO A 105 -19.69 -27.47 47.64
CA PRO A 105 -19.00 -27.84 46.41
C PRO A 105 -19.23 -26.79 45.31
N ALA A 106 -18.14 -26.40 44.65
CA ALA A 106 -18.23 -25.52 43.49
C ALA A 106 -19.00 -26.23 42.36
N PRO A 107 -19.90 -25.54 41.62
CA PRO A 107 -20.60 -26.15 40.50
C PRO A 107 -19.58 -26.66 39.46
N VAL A 108 -19.71 -27.93 39.07
CA VAL A 108 -18.73 -28.61 38.22
C VAL A 108 -18.68 -27.98 36.83
N GLN A 109 -17.70 -27.09 36.62
CA GLN A 109 -17.53 -26.35 35.40
C GLN A 109 -17.00 -27.27 34.29
N THR A 110 -17.91 -27.77 33.44
CA THR A 110 -17.57 -28.62 32.30
C THR A 110 -16.78 -27.84 31.25
N THR A 111 -15.54 -28.25 30.99
CA THR A 111 -14.71 -27.67 29.91
C THR A 111 -15.20 -28.11 28.54
N CYS A 112 -15.23 -27.21 27.56
CA CYS A 112 -15.56 -27.56 26.18
C CYS A 112 -14.45 -28.42 25.53
N THR A 113 -14.83 -29.57 24.98
CA THR A 113 -13.91 -30.55 24.37
C THR A 113 -14.05 -30.64 22.85
N SER A 114 -15.16 -30.18 22.27
CA SER A 114 -15.40 -30.15 20.83
C SER A 114 -16.10 -28.87 20.41
N PHE A 115 -15.83 -28.43 19.17
CA PHE A 115 -16.29 -27.15 18.61
C PHE A 115 -16.69 -27.33 17.14
N THR A 116 -17.88 -26.83 16.78
CA THR A 116 -18.26 -26.60 15.37
C THR A 116 -17.95 -25.16 15.01
N TYR A 117 -17.41 -24.93 13.81
CA TYR A 117 -16.93 -23.62 13.37
C TYR A 117 -17.70 -23.11 12.15
N SER A 118 -17.63 -21.80 11.93
CA SER A 118 -17.95 -21.19 10.64
C SER A 118 -16.85 -21.45 9.61
N ALA A 119 -17.13 -21.16 8.34
CA ALA A 119 -16.09 -21.09 7.31
C ALA A 119 -15.07 -19.99 7.65
N PHE A 120 -13.82 -20.16 7.20
CA PHE A 120 -12.81 -19.11 7.33
C PHE A 120 -13.16 -17.89 6.48
N SER A 121 -12.75 -16.71 6.96
CA SER A 121 -12.72 -15.48 6.20
C SER A 121 -11.85 -15.61 4.95
N ALA A 122 -11.94 -14.64 4.04
CA ALA A 122 -10.86 -14.41 3.08
C ALA A 122 -9.53 -14.20 3.82
N CYS A 123 -8.42 -14.57 3.17
CA CYS A 123 -7.08 -14.34 3.69
C CYS A 123 -6.81 -12.83 3.81
N GLN A 124 -6.23 -12.40 4.93
CA GLN A 124 -5.88 -11.00 5.20
C GLN A 124 -4.40 -10.73 4.89
N SER A 125 -4.03 -9.46 4.74
CA SER A 125 -2.67 -9.03 4.37
C SER A 125 -1.57 -9.41 5.37
N ASN A 126 -1.93 -9.88 6.57
CA ASN A 126 -1.03 -10.46 7.56
C ASN A 126 -0.76 -11.98 7.34
N ASN A 127 -1.22 -12.56 6.23
CA ASN A 127 -1.16 -14.00 5.92
C ASN A 127 -1.93 -14.90 6.91
N THR A 128 -3.04 -14.38 7.46
CA THR A 128 -3.96 -15.16 8.30
C THR A 128 -5.42 -15.05 7.85
N GLN A 129 -6.21 -16.07 8.18
CA GLN A 129 -7.66 -16.09 8.02
C GLN A 129 -8.31 -16.56 9.34
N THR A 130 -9.47 -15.98 9.66
CA THR A 130 -10.14 -16.18 10.96
C THR A 130 -11.53 -16.80 10.78
N ARG A 131 -12.03 -17.44 11.83
CA ARG A 131 -13.39 -18.00 11.91
C ARG A 131 -13.92 -17.92 13.34
N THR A 132 -15.20 -18.19 13.51
CA THR A 132 -15.89 -18.21 14.81
C THR A 132 -16.29 -19.62 15.22
N VAL A 133 -16.49 -19.83 16.52
CA VAL A 133 -17.26 -20.99 17.02
C VAL A 133 -18.74 -20.75 16.72
N VAL A 134 -19.42 -21.78 16.21
CA VAL A 134 -20.87 -21.81 15.98
C VAL A 134 -21.58 -22.61 17.07
N SER A 135 -20.95 -23.68 17.57
CA SER A 135 -21.41 -24.42 18.75
C SER A 135 -20.25 -25.12 19.47
N SER A 136 -20.43 -25.40 20.75
CA SER A 136 -19.47 -26.11 21.61
C SER A 136 -20.16 -27.32 22.26
N LEU A 137 -19.38 -28.35 22.58
CA LEU A 137 -19.84 -29.54 23.31
C LEU A 137 -18.89 -29.88 24.48
N PRO A 138 -19.41 -30.41 25.60
CA PRO A 138 -20.83 -30.69 25.91
C PRO A 138 -21.73 -29.44 26.01
N ALA A 139 -23.06 -29.60 25.96
CA ALA A 139 -23.97 -28.47 26.11
C ALA A 139 -23.80 -27.81 27.50
N GLY A 140 -23.74 -26.47 27.53
CA GLY A 140 -23.46 -25.71 28.75
C GLY A 140 -21.97 -25.69 29.18
N CYS A 141 -21.06 -26.23 28.37
CA CYS A 141 -19.62 -26.14 28.63
C CYS A 141 -19.09 -24.69 28.55
N THR A 142 -17.91 -24.47 29.13
CA THR A 142 -17.17 -23.20 29.03
C THR A 142 -15.67 -23.44 28.79
N GLY A 143 -14.93 -22.41 28.38
CA GLY A 143 -13.49 -22.51 28.14
C GLY A 143 -13.11 -23.45 26.99
N GLY A 144 -11.98 -24.15 27.14
CA GLY A 144 -11.36 -24.97 26.09
C GLY A 144 -10.54 -24.13 25.09
N SER A 145 -9.95 -24.81 24.09
CA SER A 145 -8.98 -24.22 23.15
C SER A 145 -9.43 -24.30 21.68
N PRO A 146 -10.40 -23.48 21.24
CA PRO A 146 -10.88 -23.49 19.86
C PRO A 146 -9.85 -22.90 18.89
N VAL A 147 -9.70 -23.52 17.70
CA VAL A 147 -8.79 -23.05 16.65
C VAL A 147 -9.51 -22.04 15.75
N LEU A 148 -9.34 -20.75 16.06
CA LEU A 148 -10.03 -19.63 15.40
C LEU A 148 -9.24 -18.95 14.29
N THR A 149 -7.93 -19.18 14.20
CA THR A 149 -7.03 -18.55 13.22
C THR A 149 -6.15 -19.62 12.59
N GLN A 150 -5.85 -19.48 11.30
CA GLN A 150 -4.78 -20.23 10.64
C GLN A 150 -3.99 -19.34 9.67
N ALA A 151 -2.81 -19.82 9.27
CA ALA A 151 -2.06 -19.23 8.18
C ALA A 151 -2.75 -19.46 6.81
N CYS A 152 -2.51 -18.54 5.88
CA CYS A 152 -2.90 -18.60 4.47
C CYS A 152 -1.97 -17.71 3.65
N THR A 153 -1.81 -17.97 2.35
CA THR A 153 -1.06 -17.08 1.46
C THR A 153 -1.95 -15.92 1.02
N PHE A 154 -1.61 -14.69 1.38
CA PHE A 154 -2.30 -13.52 0.87
C PHE A 154 -1.82 -13.17 -0.54
N THR A 155 -2.71 -13.25 -1.52
CA THR A 155 -2.49 -12.69 -2.86
C THR A 155 -3.13 -11.30 -2.90
N PRO A 156 -2.36 -10.20 -2.99
CA PRO A 156 -2.92 -8.87 -3.14
C PRO A 156 -3.76 -8.77 -4.43
N PRO A 157 -4.91 -8.07 -4.43
CA PRO A 157 -5.62 -7.76 -5.66
C PRO A 157 -4.73 -6.95 -6.60
N VAL A 158 -4.30 -7.55 -7.71
CA VAL A 158 -3.50 -6.84 -8.71
C VAL A 158 -4.38 -5.85 -9.47
N ASN A 159 -4.07 -4.56 -9.34
CA ASN A 159 -4.70 -3.51 -10.13
C ASN A 159 -4.16 -3.58 -11.56
N ALA A 160 -4.79 -4.41 -12.40
CA ALA A 160 -4.35 -4.64 -13.78
C ALA A 160 -4.50 -3.36 -14.62
N CYS A 161 -3.51 -3.05 -15.46
CA CYS A 161 -3.64 -1.94 -16.41
C CYS A 161 -4.70 -2.27 -17.48
N THR A 162 -5.72 -1.42 -17.60
CA THR A 162 -6.85 -1.61 -18.53
C THR A 162 -6.74 -0.75 -19.79
N SER A 163 -5.94 0.31 -19.78
CA SER A 163 -5.60 1.07 -20.98
C SER A 163 -4.18 1.65 -20.94
N PHE A 164 -3.67 1.96 -22.13
CA PHE A 164 -2.29 2.40 -22.36
C PHE A 164 -2.26 3.55 -23.37
N THR A 165 -1.39 4.53 -23.11
CA THR A 165 -0.98 5.57 -24.05
C THR A 165 0.36 5.15 -24.65
N TYR A 166 0.53 5.32 -25.97
CA TYR A 166 1.69 4.83 -26.70
C TYR A 166 2.52 5.97 -27.32
N SER A 167 3.76 5.67 -27.70
CA SER A 167 4.50 6.48 -28.68
C SER A 167 3.89 6.34 -30.08
N ASP A 168 4.35 7.18 -31.00
CA ASP A 168 4.26 6.90 -32.43
C ASP A 168 4.93 5.56 -32.79
N TRP A 169 4.56 5.03 -33.95
CA TRP A 169 5.20 3.84 -34.53
C TRP A 169 6.57 4.17 -35.12
N SER A 170 7.53 3.26 -34.96
CA SER A 170 8.79 3.27 -35.70
C SER A 170 8.58 3.02 -37.20
N ALA A 171 9.60 3.32 -38.01
CA ALA A 171 9.57 3.01 -39.44
C ALA A 171 9.42 1.49 -39.67
N CYS A 172 8.68 1.11 -40.71
CA CYS A 172 8.47 -0.29 -41.06
C CYS A 172 9.80 -1.00 -41.34
N GLN A 173 10.00 -2.17 -40.73
CA GLN A 173 11.21 -2.98 -40.87
C GLN A 173 11.05 -4.07 -41.93
N SER A 174 12.17 -4.64 -42.39
CA SER A 174 12.22 -5.67 -43.45
C SER A 174 11.47 -6.98 -43.14
N ASN A 175 11.04 -7.18 -41.90
CA ASN A 175 10.15 -8.25 -41.46
C ASN A 175 8.65 -7.93 -41.63
N ASN A 176 8.29 -6.80 -42.27
CA ASN A 176 6.93 -6.27 -42.39
C ASN A 176 6.26 -5.95 -41.02
N THR A 177 7.04 -5.51 -40.03
CA THR A 177 6.54 -5.03 -38.74
C THR A 177 7.11 -3.67 -38.35
N GLN A 178 6.34 -2.94 -37.55
CA GLN A 178 6.75 -1.71 -36.89
C GLN A 178 6.42 -1.80 -35.39
N THR A 179 7.16 -1.05 -34.58
CA THR A 179 7.16 -1.15 -33.11
C THR A 179 6.90 0.19 -32.43
N ARG A 180 6.35 0.17 -31.22
CA ARG A 180 6.14 1.37 -30.39
C ARG A 180 6.28 1.04 -28.91
N THR A 181 6.39 2.05 -28.06
CA THR A 181 6.48 1.88 -26.59
C THR A 181 5.20 2.32 -25.89
N VAL A 182 5.03 1.91 -24.63
CA VAL A 182 4.06 2.52 -23.71
C VAL A 182 4.69 3.78 -23.12
N VAL A 183 3.96 4.90 -23.17
CA VAL A 183 4.34 6.17 -22.51
C VAL A 183 3.44 6.53 -21.33
N GLY A 184 2.32 5.81 -21.14
CA GLY A 184 1.47 5.91 -19.95
C GLY A 184 0.51 4.73 -19.81
N SER A 185 0.07 4.46 -18.59
CA SER A 185 -0.85 3.34 -18.26
C SER A 185 -1.94 3.81 -17.31
N SER A 186 -3.11 3.18 -17.37
CA SER A 186 -4.26 3.47 -16.50
C SER A 186 -4.91 2.18 -15.97
N PRO A 187 -5.41 2.13 -14.72
CA PRO A 187 -5.41 3.20 -13.71
C PRO A 187 -4.00 3.60 -13.21
N ALA A 188 -3.87 4.75 -12.56
CA ALA A 188 -2.59 5.17 -11.98
C ALA A 188 -2.10 4.13 -10.93
N GLY A 189 -0.83 3.73 -11.03
CA GLY A 189 -0.25 2.68 -10.18
C GLY A 189 -0.68 1.25 -10.53
N CYS A 190 -1.26 1.02 -11.72
CA CYS A 190 -1.54 -0.32 -12.21
C CYS A 190 -0.27 -1.11 -12.58
N SER A 191 -0.38 -2.42 -12.75
CA SER A 191 0.69 -3.28 -13.28
C SER A 191 0.17 -4.37 -14.21
N GLY A 192 1.03 -4.89 -15.08
CA GLY A 192 0.68 -5.92 -16.06
C GLY A 192 -0.22 -5.43 -17.20
N GLY A 193 -1.07 -6.32 -17.72
CA GLY A 193 -1.86 -6.10 -18.94
C GLY A 193 -1.10 -6.46 -20.23
N SER A 194 -1.77 -6.30 -21.37
CA SER A 194 -1.28 -6.76 -22.70
C SER A 194 -1.26 -5.62 -23.72
N PRO A 195 -0.27 -4.70 -23.66
CA PRO A 195 -0.18 -3.58 -24.59
C PRO A 195 0.21 -4.04 -26.01
N ALA A 196 -0.39 -3.42 -27.03
CA ALA A 196 -0.09 -3.71 -28.43
C ALA A 196 1.14 -2.91 -28.90
N LEU A 197 2.33 -3.52 -28.82
CA LEU A 197 3.63 -2.88 -29.08
C LEU A 197 4.24 -3.17 -30.46
N THR A 198 3.66 -4.09 -31.22
CA THR A 198 4.05 -4.45 -32.59
C THR A 198 2.81 -4.52 -33.47
N GLN A 199 2.88 -4.02 -34.70
CA GLN A 199 1.87 -4.27 -35.73
C GLN A 199 2.51 -4.57 -37.08
N ALA A 200 1.73 -5.17 -37.98
CA ALA A 200 2.13 -5.36 -39.37
C ALA A 200 2.16 -4.02 -40.14
N CYS A 201 3.03 -3.94 -41.13
CA CYS A 201 3.17 -2.82 -42.07
C CYS A 201 3.74 -3.33 -43.40
N SER A 202 3.53 -2.61 -44.50
CA SER A 202 4.11 -2.97 -45.79
C SER A 202 5.51 -2.39 -45.93
N PHE A 203 6.54 -3.23 -45.94
CA PHE A 203 7.91 -2.78 -46.12
C PHE A 203 8.25 -2.56 -47.59
N THR A 204 8.45 -1.31 -47.99
CA THR A 204 9.16 -0.98 -49.23
C THR A 204 10.67 -1.02 -48.95
N PRO A 205 11.44 -1.95 -49.55
CA PRO A 205 12.89 -1.94 -49.39
C PRO A 205 13.49 -0.64 -49.95
N PRO A 206 14.56 -0.09 -49.34
CA PRO A 206 15.31 1.00 -49.93
C PRO A 206 15.72 0.61 -51.35
N VAL A 207 15.32 1.41 -52.33
CA VAL A 207 15.63 1.15 -53.74
C VAL A 207 17.16 1.16 -53.87
N ASN A 208 17.74 0.06 -54.34
CA ASN A 208 19.17 0.01 -54.57
C ASN A 208 19.52 0.98 -55.72
N PRO A 209 20.55 1.85 -55.61
CA PRO A 209 20.83 2.85 -56.62
C PRO A 209 20.97 2.22 -58.03
N PRO A 210 20.28 2.75 -59.07
CA PRO A 210 20.39 2.21 -60.41
C PRO A 210 21.82 2.30 -60.94
N ALA A 211 22.24 1.38 -61.80
CA ALA A 211 23.54 1.46 -62.44
C ALA A 211 23.72 2.81 -63.17
N GLY A 212 24.76 3.56 -62.81
CA GLY A 212 24.94 4.95 -63.24
C GLY A 212 24.35 6.00 -62.28
N SER A 213 24.05 5.64 -61.04
CA SER A 213 23.89 6.56 -59.90
C SER A 213 25.23 7.19 -59.49
N THR A 214 25.21 8.38 -58.91
CA THR A 214 26.38 9.05 -58.34
C THR A 214 26.12 9.47 -56.89
N SER A 215 27.15 9.45 -56.06
CA SER A 215 27.05 9.70 -54.62
C SER A 215 28.20 10.58 -54.15
N VAL A 216 27.89 11.65 -53.40
CA VAL A 216 28.84 12.68 -52.98
C VAL A 216 28.53 13.09 -51.54
N SER A 217 29.57 13.11 -50.68
CA SER A 217 29.46 13.60 -49.30
C SER A 217 30.01 15.02 -49.16
N VAL A 218 29.36 15.83 -48.33
CA VAL A 218 29.76 17.22 -48.02
C VAL A 218 29.66 17.48 -46.52
N ASN A 219 30.59 18.24 -45.95
CA ASN A 219 30.55 18.65 -44.55
C ASN A 219 29.56 19.81 -44.39
N MET A 220 28.65 19.72 -43.41
CA MET A 220 27.60 20.72 -43.21
C MET A 220 28.17 22.04 -42.66
N ALA A 221 27.69 23.16 -43.20
CA ALA A 221 28.17 24.50 -42.81
C ALA A 221 27.86 24.88 -41.36
N THR A 222 26.89 24.20 -40.72
CA THR A 222 26.58 24.32 -39.28
C THR A 222 27.52 23.49 -38.39
N GLY A 223 28.40 22.66 -38.97
CA GLY A 223 29.36 21.84 -38.25
C GLY A 223 28.80 20.53 -37.66
N THR A 224 27.55 20.16 -37.98
CA THR A 224 26.88 18.99 -37.37
C THR A 224 27.35 17.64 -37.89
N GLY A 225 28.15 17.60 -38.96
CA GLY A 225 28.77 16.40 -39.53
C GLY A 225 28.82 16.46 -41.05
N SER A 226 28.72 15.31 -41.72
CA SER A 226 28.63 15.22 -43.18
C SER A 226 27.27 14.69 -43.65
N ALA A 227 26.69 15.36 -44.65
CA ALA A 227 25.58 14.82 -45.42
C ALA A 227 26.11 14.04 -46.63
N THR A 228 25.34 13.08 -47.13
CA THR A 228 25.63 12.36 -48.38
C THR A 228 24.44 12.45 -49.32
N ILE A 229 24.68 12.97 -50.53
CA ILE A 229 23.69 13.17 -51.58
C ILE A 229 23.92 12.09 -52.64
N GLU A 230 22.87 11.38 -53.05
CA GLU A 230 22.94 10.26 -54.00
C GLU A 230 21.82 10.35 -55.06
N THR A 231 22.17 10.25 -56.35
CA THR A 231 21.17 10.19 -57.41
C THR A 231 20.56 8.79 -57.52
N MET A 232 19.23 8.73 -57.41
CA MET A 232 18.44 7.51 -57.55
C MET A 232 17.88 7.32 -58.97
N THR A 233 18.23 8.20 -59.91
CA THR A 233 17.94 8.08 -61.35
C THR A 233 19.22 7.72 -62.11
N GLY A 234 19.24 6.56 -62.76
CA GLY A 234 20.41 6.08 -63.51
C GLY A 234 20.76 6.99 -64.70
N GLY A 235 22.05 7.22 -64.90
CA GLY A 235 22.57 8.12 -65.95
C GLY A 235 22.71 9.58 -65.53
N THR A 236 22.31 9.94 -64.30
CA THR A 236 22.44 11.31 -63.76
C THR A 236 23.64 11.48 -62.84
N ASN A 237 24.32 12.63 -62.95
CA ASN A 237 25.55 12.94 -62.23
C ASN A 237 25.42 14.19 -61.34
N LEU A 238 25.89 14.11 -60.10
CA LEU A 238 25.97 15.23 -59.16
C LEU A 238 27.19 16.12 -59.43
N THR A 239 26.96 17.42 -59.59
CA THR A 239 28.02 18.45 -59.58
C THR A 239 27.68 19.58 -58.62
N ASN A 240 28.66 20.46 -58.35
CA ASN A 240 28.50 21.65 -57.49
C ASN A 240 27.91 21.39 -56.10
N VAL A 241 28.12 20.18 -55.55
CA VAL A 241 27.64 19.77 -54.23
C VAL A 241 28.33 20.61 -53.16
N THR A 242 27.56 21.40 -52.43
CA THR A 242 28.00 22.36 -51.41
C THR A 242 27.03 22.31 -50.23
N ALA A 243 27.51 22.76 -49.06
CA ALA A 243 26.66 23.01 -47.90
C ALA A 243 26.76 24.49 -47.50
N MET A 244 25.67 25.04 -47.00
CA MET A 244 25.58 26.45 -46.61
C MET A 244 24.64 26.62 -45.42
N THR A 245 24.76 27.73 -44.69
CA THR A 245 23.74 28.08 -43.70
C THR A 245 22.45 28.50 -44.41
N ASP A 246 21.33 28.32 -43.73
CA ASP A 246 20.02 28.87 -44.09
C ASP A 246 19.99 30.42 -44.16
N THR A 247 21.05 31.07 -43.68
CA THR A 247 21.29 32.52 -43.61
C THR A 247 22.37 33.00 -44.60
N HIS A 248 22.88 32.14 -45.48
CA HIS A 248 24.01 32.46 -46.34
C HIS A 248 23.70 33.58 -47.35
N GLY A 249 24.67 34.47 -47.62
CA GLY A 249 24.45 35.67 -48.46
C GLY A 249 24.19 35.41 -49.95
N SER A 250 24.18 34.15 -50.40
CA SER A 250 23.97 33.74 -51.79
C SER A 250 22.61 33.09 -52.07
N ILE A 251 21.69 33.12 -51.10
CA ILE A 251 20.35 32.54 -51.19
C ILE A 251 19.29 33.59 -50.87
N ASN A 252 18.15 33.53 -51.56
CA ASN A 252 17.04 34.43 -51.28
C ASN A 252 16.46 34.10 -49.89
N GLN A 253 16.28 35.12 -49.05
CA GLN A 253 15.76 35.01 -47.68
C GLN A 253 14.25 35.33 -47.58
N HIS A 254 13.58 35.62 -48.70
CA HIS A 254 12.14 35.83 -48.75
C HIS A 254 11.38 34.54 -48.36
N ASP A 255 10.21 34.71 -47.75
CA ASP A 255 9.32 33.66 -47.24
C ASP A 255 9.97 32.57 -46.36
N LYS A 256 11.15 32.85 -45.81
CA LYS A 256 11.87 31.97 -44.90
C LYS A 256 11.01 31.64 -43.66
N PRO A 257 10.74 30.35 -43.36
CA PRO A 257 9.70 29.97 -42.41
C PRO A 257 10.03 30.38 -40.98
N HIS A 258 9.18 31.25 -40.41
CA HIS A 258 9.24 31.60 -38.99
C HIS A 258 8.81 30.43 -38.09
N GLY A 259 9.47 30.26 -36.95
CA GLY A 259 9.20 29.14 -36.03
C GLY A 259 9.79 27.80 -36.46
N PHE A 260 10.74 27.81 -37.40
CA PHE A 260 11.46 26.64 -37.88
C PHE A 260 12.98 26.83 -37.77
N SER A 261 13.73 25.74 -37.56
CA SER A 261 15.18 25.73 -37.43
C SER A 261 15.83 24.69 -38.33
N PHE A 262 16.73 25.16 -39.19
CA PHE A 262 17.55 24.35 -40.10
C PHE A 262 18.82 23.86 -39.38
N HIS A 263 18.68 22.89 -38.47
CA HIS A 263 19.77 22.39 -37.61
C HIS A 263 21.05 22.01 -38.40
N ASP A 264 20.89 21.24 -39.47
CA ASP A 264 22.00 20.82 -40.33
C ASP A 264 22.29 21.84 -41.46
N GLY A 265 21.55 22.96 -41.53
CA GLY A 265 21.65 23.95 -42.60
C GLY A 265 20.99 23.49 -43.90
N LEU A 266 21.56 23.91 -45.04
CA LEU A 266 21.14 23.52 -46.39
C LEU A 266 22.27 22.77 -47.11
N VAL A 267 21.90 21.87 -48.01
CA VAL A 267 22.78 21.41 -49.10
C VAL A 267 22.34 22.05 -50.42
N SER A 268 23.27 22.30 -51.32
CA SER A 268 22.96 22.67 -52.71
C SER A 268 23.78 21.85 -53.69
N PHE A 269 23.15 21.38 -54.77
CA PHE A 269 23.77 20.53 -55.78
C PHE A 269 23.12 20.74 -57.15
N LYS A 270 23.80 20.30 -58.21
CA LYS A 270 23.24 20.17 -59.56
C LYS A 270 23.12 18.71 -59.97
N VAL A 271 21.95 18.30 -60.46
CA VAL A 271 21.72 16.96 -61.04
C VAL A 271 21.76 17.08 -62.55
N ASN A 272 22.82 16.56 -63.18
CA ASN A 272 23.09 16.71 -64.61
C ASN A 272 22.71 15.42 -65.35
N GLY A 273 22.30 15.54 -66.61
CA GLY A 273 21.93 14.39 -67.43
C GLY A 273 20.50 13.89 -67.20
N VAL A 274 19.64 14.75 -66.63
CA VAL A 274 18.20 14.52 -66.60
C VAL A 274 17.67 14.64 -68.03
N ALA A 275 16.63 13.87 -68.39
CA ALA A 275 15.91 14.15 -69.64
C ALA A 275 15.27 15.55 -69.56
N VAL A 276 15.30 16.31 -70.65
CA VAL A 276 14.76 17.69 -70.66
C VAL A 276 13.26 17.69 -70.34
N GLY A 277 12.86 18.43 -69.30
CA GLY A 277 11.49 18.42 -68.75
C GLY A 277 11.16 17.17 -67.91
N GLY A 278 12.16 16.34 -67.59
CA GLY A 278 12.02 15.03 -66.96
C GLY A 278 12.25 15.02 -65.44
N THR A 279 12.03 13.85 -64.84
CA THR A 279 12.07 13.66 -63.38
C THR A 279 13.37 13.00 -62.92
N ALA A 280 13.97 13.53 -61.85
CA ALA A 280 15.07 12.91 -61.13
C ALA A 280 14.69 12.61 -59.67
N GLN A 281 15.14 11.48 -59.12
CA GLN A 281 15.08 11.23 -57.68
C GLN A 281 16.45 11.41 -57.04
N VAL A 282 16.51 12.05 -55.89
CA VAL A 282 17.74 12.28 -55.12
C VAL A 282 17.50 11.92 -53.66
N LYS A 283 18.39 11.10 -53.09
CA LYS A 283 18.38 10.75 -51.67
C LYS A 283 19.48 11.51 -50.94
N ILE A 284 19.11 12.20 -49.86
CA ILE A 284 20.04 12.94 -48.99
C ILE A 284 20.01 12.28 -47.62
N THR A 285 21.17 11.81 -47.16
CA THR A 285 21.39 11.29 -45.81
C THR A 285 22.04 12.38 -44.97
N PHE A 286 21.36 12.88 -43.95
CA PHE A 286 21.83 13.94 -43.05
C PHE A 286 22.70 13.39 -41.90
N PRO A 287 23.55 14.23 -41.27
CA PRO A 287 24.36 13.83 -40.12
C PRO A 287 23.52 13.40 -38.90
N SER A 288 22.37 14.04 -38.71
CA SER A 288 21.51 13.89 -37.53
C SER A 288 20.17 13.23 -37.89
N ALA A 289 19.52 12.60 -36.90
CA ALA A 289 18.18 12.06 -37.07
C ALA A 289 17.16 13.20 -37.19
N ILE A 290 16.33 13.17 -38.24
CA ILE A 290 15.38 14.25 -38.53
C ILE A 290 14.21 14.18 -37.52
N PRO A 291 13.92 15.26 -36.76
CA PRO A 291 12.83 15.27 -35.79
C PRO A 291 11.47 15.02 -36.44
N ALA A 292 10.58 14.32 -35.73
CA ALA A 292 9.19 14.14 -36.16
C ALA A 292 8.50 15.50 -36.35
N GLY A 293 7.72 15.66 -37.43
CA GLY A 293 7.09 16.93 -37.79
C GLY A 293 8.00 17.95 -38.48
N SER A 294 9.26 17.60 -38.78
CA SER A 294 10.12 18.44 -39.65
C SER A 294 9.57 18.52 -41.07
N LYS A 295 9.82 19.65 -41.74
CA LYS A 295 9.44 19.93 -43.13
C LYS A 295 10.68 20.10 -44.00
N VAL A 296 10.54 19.78 -45.29
CA VAL A 296 11.57 20.04 -46.30
C VAL A 296 11.28 21.39 -46.94
N PHE A 297 12.30 22.21 -47.14
CA PHE A 297 12.18 23.50 -47.82
C PHE A 297 13.19 23.62 -48.96
N LYS A 298 12.73 24.17 -50.08
CA LYS A 298 13.53 24.58 -51.23
C LYS A 298 13.88 26.05 -51.13
N VAL A 299 15.05 26.45 -51.58
CA VAL A 299 15.35 27.85 -51.89
C VAL A 299 15.26 28.04 -53.40
N MET A 300 14.12 28.57 -53.83
CA MET A 300 13.88 28.94 -55.23
C MET A 300 14.46 30.34 -55.50
N SER A 301 14.28 30.86 -56.72
CA SER A 301 14.75 32.20 -57.08
C SER A 301 13.98 33.32 -56.37
N ASP A 302 12.71 33.09 -56.03
CA ASP A 302 11.78 34.02 -55.38
C ASP A 302 11.76 33.93 -53.84
N GLY A 303 12.04 32.77 -53.24
CA GLY A 303 12.10 32.60 -51.78
C GLY A 303 12.28 31.16 -51.28
N PHE A 304 12.03 30.95 -49.99
CA PHE A 304 11.88 29.63 -49.39
C PHE A 304 10.47 29.08 -49.61
N HIS A 305 10.36 27.85 -50.12
CA HIS A 305 9.08 27.16 -50.32
C HIS A 305 9.07 25.81 -49.60
N GLU A 306 7.96 25.46 -48.94
CA GLU A 306 7.77 24.10 -48.42
C GLU A 306 7.65 23.10 -49.58
N TYR A 307 8.26 21.93 -49.44
CA TYR A 307 8.37 20.94 -50.51
C TYR A 307 7.73 19.61 -50.09
N ASP A 308 6.54 19.36 -50.65
CA ASP A 308 5.71 18.17 -50.42
C ASP A 308 6.15 16.95 -51.25
N HIS A 309 6.89 17.15 -52.34
CA HIS A 309 7.47 16.10 -53.18
C HIS A 309 8.73 15.44 -52.56
N ALA A 310 8.69 15.22 -51.24
CA ALA A 310 9.77 14.68 -50.43
C ALA A 310 9.28 13.64 -49.40
N ALA A 311 10.01 12.53 -49.26
CA ALA A 311 9.79 11.51 -48.24
C ALA A 311 10.90 11.51 -47.19
N ILE A 312 10.56 11.76 -45.93
CA ILE A 312 11.49 11.73 -44.78
C ILE A 312 11.46 10.33 -44.15
N SER A 313 12.64 9.75 -43.87
CA SER A 313 12.77 8.48 -43.14
C SER A 313 14.07 8.44 -42.34
N GLY A 314 13.97 8.47 -41.00
CA GLY A 314 15.12 8.45 -40.09
C GLY A 314 15.97 9.73 -40.22
N ASN A 315 17.20 9.60 -40.73
CA ASN A 315 18.06 10.73 -41.12
C ASN A 315 18.08 10.99 -42.64
N THR A 316 17.19 10.36 -43.41
CA THR A 316 17.17 10.48 -44.88
C THR A 316 15.99 11.27 -45.39
N VAL A 317 16.19 11.98 -46.50
CA VAL A 317 15.15 12.61 -47.32
C VAL A 317 15.30 12.10 -48.75
N THR A 318 14.22 11.59 -49.35
CA THR A 318 14.17 11.27 -50.78
C THR A 318 13.30 12.29 -51.49
N LEU A 319 13.88 13.04 -52.42
CA LEU A 319 13.25 14.09 -53.21
C LEU A 319 12.86 13.57 -54.58
N THR A 320 11.73 14.03 -55.13
CA THR A 320 11.33 13.83 -56.53
C THR A 320 11.30 15.18 -57.25
N LEU A 321 12.31 15.42 -58.09
CA LEU A 321 12.62 16.71 -58.73
C LEU A 321 12.24 16.71 -60.21
N ILE A 322 11.91 17.88 -60.78
CA ILE A 322 11.58 18.03 -62.21
C ILE A 322 12.44 19.11 -62.86
N ASP A 323 13.15 18.77 -63.94
CA ASP A 323 13.94 19.69 -64.77
C ASP A 323 13.03 20.77 -65.40
N GLY A 324 13.31 22.03 -65.11
CA GLY A 324 12.45 23.16 -65.46
C GLY A 324 11.13 23.22 -64.71
N GLY A 325 11.05 22.63 -63.50
CA GLY A 325 9.80 22.50 -62.76
C GLY A 325 9.95 22.42 -61.24
N SER A 326 9.14 21.56 -60.62
CA SER A 326 9.03 21.48 -59.16
C SER A 326 10.36 21.07 -58.51
N GLY A 327 10.92 21.97 -57.69
CA GLY A 327 12.16 21.76 -56.95
C GLY A 327 13.45 22.04 -57.71
N ASP A 328 13.37 22.73 -58.85
CA ASP A 328 14.49 23.20 -59.68
C ASP A 328 14.55 24.73 -59.70
N ARG A 329 15.60 25.32 -59.10
CA ARG A 329 15.66 26.74 -58.73
C ARG A 329 15.59 27.71 -59.91
N ASP A 330 16.21 27.37 -61.04
CA ASP A 330 16.24 28.26 -62.20
C ASP A 330 15.00 28.15 -63.10
N GLY A 331 14.23 27.06 -62.96
CA GLY A 331 12.97 26.86 -63.68
C GLY A 331 13.11 26.66 -65.18
N VAL A 332 14.31 26.38 -65.70
CA VAL A 332 14.57 26.20 -67.14
C VAL A 332 14.79 24.72 -67.44
N ALA A 333 13.90 24.10 -68.23
CA ALA A 333 14.10 22.72 -68.67
C ALA A 333 15.34 22.62 -69.58
N ASN A 334 16.46 22.14 -69.05
CA ASN A 334 17.77 22.17 -69.68
C ASN A 334 18.59 20.87 -69.54
N GLY A 335 18.08 19.90 -68.78
CA GLY A 335 18.76 18.65 -68.42
C GLY A 335 19.66 18.76 -67.17
N VAL A 336 19.61 19.87 -66.45
CA VAL A 336 20.39 20.13 -65.22
C VAL A 336 19.53 20.83 -64.16
N ILE A 337 19.04 20.05 -63.21
CA ILE A 337 18.29 20.55 -62.04
C ILE A 337 19.24 21.25 -61.07
N ASP A 338 18.89 22.45 -60.62
CA ASP A 338 19.61 23.29 -59.67
C ASP A 338 18.90 23.33 -58.31
N ASP A 339 19.40 22.61 -57.31
CA ASP A 339 18.64 22.34 -56.09
C ASP A 339 19.38 22.79 -54.82
N PRO A 340 18.98 23.89 -54.15
CA PRO A 340 19.29 24.17 -52.76
C PRO A 340 18.11 23.78 -51.86
N VAL A 341 18.35 22.87 -50.92
CA VAL A 341 17.33 22.23 -50.09
C VAL A 341 17.80 22.10 -48.64
N GLY A 342 16.87 22.27 -47.71
CA GLY A 342 17.10 22.08 -46.28
C GLY A 342 15.95 21.33 -45.60
N VAL A 343 16.24 20.81 -44.42
CA VAL A 343 15.23 20.24 -43.51
C VAL A 343 15.14 21.14 -42.29
N ALA A 344 13.94 21.56 -41.93
CA ALA A 344 13.72 22.37 -40.75
C ALA A 344 12.74 21.71 -39.79
N ALA A 345 13.15 21.59 -38.53
CA ALA A 345 12.29 21.18 -37.44
C ALA A 345 11.56 22.41 -36.88
N ALA A 346 10.32 22.25 -36.42
CA ALA A 346 9.62 23.31 -35.70
C ALA A 346 10.39 23.64 -34.41
N THR A 347 10.71 24.91 -34.19
CA THR A 347 11.23 25.36 -32.90
C THR A 347 10.12 25.26 -31.87
N ALA A 348 10.40 24.68 -30.70
CA ALA A 348 9.45 24.70 -29.60
C ALA A 348 9.04 26.15 -29.29
N GLN A 349 7.76 26.48 -29.46
CA GLN A 349 7.25 27.78 -29.04
C GLN A 349 7.31 27.85 -27.51
N ASP A 350 8.12 28.77 -27.00
CA ASP A 350 7.94 29.28 -25.64
C ASP A 350 6.50 29.85 -25.54
N PRO A 351 5.71 29.55 -24.50
CA PRO A 351 4.28 29.89 -24.48
C PRO A 351 4.05 31.40 -24.56
N GLN A 352 3.75 31.88 -25.77
CA GLN A 352 3.54 33.30 -26.07
C GLN A 352 2.49 33.89 -25.12
N PRO A 353 2.84 34.89 -24.28
CA PRO A 353 1.86 35.58 -23.45
C PRO A 353 0.75 36.15 -24.32
N ALA A 354 -0.50 35.88 -23.96
CA ALA A 354 -1.66 36.33 -24.74
C ALA A 354 -1.61 37.86 -24.93
N ALA A 355 -1.74 38.31 -26.18
CA ALA A 355 -1.64 39.73 -26.52
C ALA A 355 -2.68 40.54 -25.74
N ALA A 356 -2.20 41.49 -24.93
CA ALA A 356 -3.07 42.41 -24.21
C ALA A 356 -3.75 43.35 -25.22
N SER A 357 -5.07 43.25 -25.35
CA SER A 357 -5.84 44.17 -26.19
C SER A 357 -5.93 45.55 -25.53
N GLU A 358 -5.27 46.55 -26.12
CA GLU A 358 -5.48 47.94 -25.72
C GLU A 358 -6.94 48.34 -25.99
N SER A 359 -7.68 48.64 -24.93
CA SER A 359 -9.03 49.20 -25.00
C SER A 359 -9.05 50.56 -24.29
N GLY A 360 -8.81 51.62 -25.05
CA GLY A 360 -8.86 52.99 -24.56
C GLY A 360 -10.30 53.54 -24.58
N GLY A 361 -10.79 54.06 -23.46
CA GLY A 361 -12.14 54.64 -23.38
C GLY A 361 -12.43 55.43 -22.10
N GLY A 362 -12.52 56.76 -22.26
CA GLY A 362 -13.06 57.80 -21.36
C GLY A 362 -13.56 57.45 -19.94
N GLY A 363 -12.99 58.14 -18.93
CA GLY A 363 -13.53 58.18 -17.56
C GLY A 363 -14.38 59.43 -17.26
N CYS A 364 -14.85 59.55 -16.02
CA CYS A 364 -15.39 60.79 -15.45
C CYS A 364 -15.19 60.85 -13.93
N SER A 365 -14.94 62.04 -13.39
CA SER A 365 -14.41 62.21 -12.01
C SER A 365 -15.33 63.04 -11.12
N ILE A 366 -15.59 62.59 -9.89
CA ILE A 366 -16.08 63.45 -8.79
C ILE A 366 -15.37 63.06 -7.48
N GLY A 367 -14.83 64.05 -6.78
CA GLY A 367 -14.41 64.00 -5.37
C GLY A 367 -14.73 65.36 -4.72
N PRO A 368 -14.03 65.81 -3.66
CA PRO A 368 -13.07 65.09 -2.80
C PRO A 368 -13.27 65.35 -1.28
N LYS A 369 -12.44 64.70 -0.44
CA LYS A 369 -11.91 65.14 0.89
C LYS A 369 -10.87 64.08 1.32
N ALA A 370 -9.59 64.36 1.61
CA ALA A 370 -8.94 65.34 2.50
C ALA A 370 -9.38 65.13 3.98
N ASN A 371 -8.53 64.99 5.01
CA ASN A 371 -7.06 65.08 5.25
C ASN A 371 -6.78 64.31 6.59
N ARG A 372 -5.58 64.00 7.16
CA ARG A 372 -4.11 64.20 6.97
C ARG A 372 -3.40 63.17 7.94
N ALA A 373 -2.07 62.98 8.12
CA ALA A 373 -0.78 63.47 7.58
C ALA A 373 0.38 62.47 7.89
N THR A 374 1.62 62.90 7.62
CA THR A 374 2.97 62.46 8.08
C THR A 374 3.16 62.53 9.62
N ALA A 375 4.25 62.10 10.31
CA ALA A 375 5.61 61.60 9.95
C ALA A 375 6.34 60.91 11.15
N PHE A 376 7.50 60.27 10.85
CA PHE A 376 8.74 60.01 11.63
C PHE A 376 8.84 60.10 13.19
N ALA A 377 9.64 59.15 13.71
CA ALA A 377 10.68 59.28 14.77
C ALA A 377 10.36 59.15 16.30
N ASP A 378 10.81 58.01 16.84
CA ASP A 378 11.73 57.84 18.01
C ASP A 378 11.28 57.96 19.50
N SER A 379 11.88 57.07 20.30
CA SER A 379 12.25 57.17 21.74
C SER A 379 11.26 56.96 22.91
N ALA A 380 11.81 56.31 23.96
CA ALA A 380 11.47 56.35 25.40
C ALA A 380 10.30 55.51 26.02
N LEU A 381 10.60 54.25 26.35
CA LEU A 381 10.76 53.74 27.74
C LEU A 381 9.69 54.08 28.83
N ILE A 382 8.88 53.09 29.25
CA ILE A 382 8.14 53.07 30.54
C ILE A 382 8.32 51.68 31.24
N LEU A 383 8.26 51.65 32.58
CA LEU A 383 8.70 50.55 33.46
C LEU A 383 7.59 49.68 34.08
N LEU A 384 7.84 48.36 34.11
CA LEU A 384 7.66 47.33 35.17
C LEU A 384 6.32 47.14 35.97
N PRO A 385 6.09 45.94 36.56
CA PRO A 385 4.80 45.55 37.19
C PRO A 385 4.84 45.42 38.74
N LEU A 386 3.66 45.13 39.32
CA LEU A 386 3.39 44.84 40.74
C LEU A 386 2.21 43.82 40.86
N LEU A 387 2.05 42.95 41.87
CA LEU A 387 2.95 42.42 42.93
C LEU A 387 2.26 41.23 43.71
N VAL A 388 3.04 40.26 44.24
CA VAL A 388 2.94 39.69 45.64
C VAL A 388 1.75 38.77 46.09
N ILE A 389 1.83 37.87 47.11
CA ILE A 389 2.96 37.30 47.93
C ILE A 389 2.63 35.91 48.57
N THR A 390 3.72 35.18 48.91
CA THR A 390 3.97 33.96 49.74
C THR A 390 2.93 33.31 50.69
N ALA A 391 3.11 31.98 50.87
CA ALA A 391 3.35 31.34 52.19
C ALA A 391 4.39 30.18 52.08
N VAL A 392 5.63 30.33 52.57
CA VAL A 392 6.20 29.79 53.84
C VAL A 392 6.71 28.32 53.83
N ARG A 393 8.05 28.19 53.85
CA ARG A 393 8.97 27.19 54.49
C ARG A 393 8.38 25.82 54.95
N THR A 394 9.04 24.67 54.68
CA THR A 394 10.26 24.23 55.42
C THR A 394 10.89 22.94 54.78
N VAL A 395 12.19 22.90 54.45
CA VAL A 395 13.32 22.26 55.19
C VAL A 395 13.65 20.78 54.84
N ARG A 396 14.93 20.53 54.47
CA ARG A 396 15.64 19.21 54.28
C ARG A 396 15.18 18.38 53.06
N ARG A 397 16.04 17.58 52.40
CA ARG A 397 17.46 17.22 52.63
C ARG A 397 18.17 16.88 51.29
N ARG A 398 19.42 17.31 51.09
CA ARG A 398 20.33 16.69 50.09
C ARG A 398 20.76 15.30 50.56
N LYS A 399 20.99 14.35 49.63
CA LYS A 399 22.20 13.49 49.63
C LYS A 399 22.30 12.60 48.37
N LYS A 400 23.51 12.59 47.78
CA LYS A 400 23.94 11.87 46.58
C LYS A 400 23.15 12.26 45.32
#